data_AF-A0A202DXT9-F1
#
_entry.id   AF-A0A202DXT9-F1
#
_cell.length_a   1.000
_cell.length_b   1.000
_cell.length_c   1.000
_cell.angle_alpha   90.00
_cell.angle_beta   90.00
_cell.angle_gamma   90.00
#
_symmetry.space_group_name_H-M   'P 1'
#
loop_
_entity.id
_entity.type
_entity.pdbx_description
1 polymer ?
#
loop_
_entity_poly.entity_id
_entity_poly.type
_entity_poly.pdbx_seq_one_letter_code
_entity_poly.pdbx_strand_id
1 'polypeptide(L)'
;MIQSIKIKIDYHTHNNLSELNKLDLSKPVKLIIMDHNIIGSLKNLNESHLESLTSKNFVKAKKILLHQRQANINHNLLKQFGFQHYLTKPFLANELIELINKYLGVKA
;
A
#
# COMPACT_ATOMS: atom_id res chain seq x y z
N MET A 1 27.56 -20.70 -7.62
CA MET A 1 27.67 -19.25 -7.89
C MET A 1 26.26 -18.73 -8.16
N ILE A 2 25.61 -18.09 -7.18
CA ILE A 2 24.24 -17.57 -7.35
C ILE A 2 24.37 -16.14 -7.89
N GLN A 3 24.04 -15.95 -9.17
CA GLN A 3 23.95 -14.62 -9.76
C GLN A 3 22.76 -13.89 -9.14
N SER A 4 23.00 -12.74 -8.52
CA SER A 4 21.93 -11.87 -8.03
C SER A 4 21.16 -11.30 -9.23
N ILE A 5 19.85 -11.57 -9.29
CA ILE A 5 18.98 -10.97 -10.30
C ILE A 5 18.68 -9.55 -9.85
N LYS A 6 19.18 -8.55 -10.60
CA LYS A 6 18.77 -7.15 -10.40
C LYS A 6 17.32 -6.99 -10.85
N ILE A 7 16.41 -6.89 -9.89
CA ILE A 7 15.00 -6.59 -10.15
C ILE A 7 14.84 -5.07 -10.22
N LYS A 8 14.46 -4.55 -11.39
CA LYS A 8 14.05 -3.16 -11.52
C LYS A 8 12.62 -3.03 -10.99
N ILE A 9 12.42 -2.14 -10.02
CA ILE A 9 11.11 -1.82 -9.45
C ILE A 9 10.70 -0.46 -10.00
N ASP A 10 9.67 -0.45 -10.85
CA ASP A 10 9.00 0.78 -11.24
C ASP A 10 8.01 1.17 -10.13
N TYR A 11 8.05 2.42 -9.68
CA TYR A 11 7.21 2.91 -8.58
C TYR A 11 6.59 4.27 -8.90
N HIS A 12 5.44 4.53 -8.29
CA HIS A 12 4.73 5.80 -8.38
C HIS A 12 4.43 6.29 -6.95
N THR A 13 4.59 7.59 -6.71
CA THR A 13 4.33 8.22 -5.41
C THR A 13 3.23 9.26 -5.56
N HIS A 14 2.26 9.25 -4.66
CA HIS A 14 1.10 10.14 -4.68
C HIS A 14 0.83 10.70 -3.30
N ASN A 15 0.36 11.95 -3.25
CA ASN A 15 0.08 12.65 -2.00
C ASN A 15 -1.42 12.60 -1.63
N ASN A 16 -2.28 12.02 -2.47
CA ASN A 16 -3.70 11.81 -2.22
C ASN A 16 -4.23 10.59 -3.01
N LEU A 17 -5.33 9.99 -2.56
CA LEU A 17 -5.95 8.84 -3.24
C LEU A 17 -6.62 9.23 -4.57
N SER A 18 -7.08 10.47 -4.72
CA SER A 18 -7.82 10.91 -5.91
C SER A 18 -6.99 10.85 -7.20
N GLU A 19 -5.66 10.91 -7.08
CA GLU A 19 -4.72 10.75 -8.18
C GLU A 19 -4.63 9.32 -8.71
N LEU A 20 -4.97 8.30 -7.91
CA LEU A 20 -4.87 6.90 -8.31
C LEU A 20 -5.78 6.57 -9.51
N ASN A 21 -6.94 7.20 -9.59
CA ASN A 21 -7.89 7.00 -10.70
C ASN A 21 -7.39 7.62 -12.02
N LYS A 22 -6.43 8.54 -11.95
CA LYS A 22 -5.87 9.23 -13.12
C LYS A 22 -4.62 8.52 -13.66
N LEU A 23 -4.16 7.48 -12.97
CA LEU A 23 -2.99 6.71 -13.39
C LEU A 23 -3.33 5.80 -14.56
N ASP A 24 -2.73 6.10 -15.71
CA ASP A 24 -2.69 5.16 -16.83
C ASP A 24 -1.54 4.17 -16.60
N LEU A 25 -1.89 3.01 -16.03
CA LEU A 25 -0.94 1.95 -15.76
C LEU A 25 -1.05 0.87 -16.84
N SER A 26 0.03 0.71 -17.60
CA SER A 26 0.17 -0.37 -18.59
C SER A 26 0.21 -1.77 -17.96
N LYS A 27 0.47 -1.86 -16.65
CA LYS A 27 0.58 -3.12 -15.90
C LYS A 27 -0.13 -3.04 -14.55
N PRO A 28 -0.73 -4.15 -14.06
CA PRO A 28 -1.30 -4.21 -12.72
C PRO A 28 -0.26 -3.93 -11.63
N VAL A 29 -0.68 -3.23 -10.58
CA VAL A 29 0.16 -2.95 -9.42
C VAL A 29 0.28 -4.20 -8.55
N LYS A 30 1.50 -4.52 -8.12
CA LYS A 30 1.78 -5.65 -7.23
C LYS A 30 1.62 -5.30 -5.76
N LEU A 31 2.05 -4.10 -5.36
CA LEU A 31 2.11 -3.65 -3.98
C LEU A 31 1.69 -2.19 -3.87
N ILE A 32 0.85 -1.89 -2.90
CA ILE A 32 0.45 -0.54 -2.50
C ILE A 32 0.86 -0.37 -1.04
N ILE A 33 1.60 0.70 -0.78
CA ILE A 33 1.94 1.14 0.58
C ILE A 33 1.20 2.45 0.78
N MET A 34 0.32 2.50 1.76
CA MET A 34 -0.55 3.64 1.98
C MET A 34 -0.32 4.22 3.36
N ASP A 35 -0.12 5.53 3.42
CA ASP A 35 -0.05 6.27 4.67
C ASP A 35 -1.46 6.65 5.13
N HIS A 36 -1.82 6.27 6.36
CA HIS A 36 -3.08 6.63 6.99
C HIS A 36 -3.28 8.15 7.01
N ASN A 37 -2.22 8.96 7.09
CA ASN A 37 -2.37 10.42 7.09
C ASN A 37 -2.83 10.97 5.73
N ILE A 38 -2.54 10.26 4.63
CA ILE A 38 -3.04 10.61 3.29
C ILE A 38 -4.55 10.33 3.18
N ILE A 39 -5.03 9.35 3.95
CA ILE A 39 -6.45 9.05 4.13
C ILE A 39 -7.09 10.01 5.17
N GLY A 40 -6.30 10.40 6.17
CA GLY A 40 -6.70 10.94 7.47
C GLY A 40 -6.94 12.44 7.57
N SER A 41 -7.06 13.17 6.45
CA SER A 41 -7.82 14.43 6.45
C SER A 41 -9.33 14.20 6.65
N LEU A 42 -9.78 12.94 6.62
CA LEU A 42 -11.17 12.53 6.76
C LEU A 42 -11.34 11.92 8.15
N LYS A 43 -12.01 12.65 9.06
CA LYS A 43 -12.29 12.21 10.44
C LYS A 43 -12.94 10.82 10.54
N ASN A 44 -13.56 10.34 9.46
CA ASN A 44 -14.15 9.01 9.32
C ASN A 44 -13.79 8.41 7.96
N LEU A 45 -12.87 7.44 7.94
CA LEU A 45 -12.62 6.63 6.76
C LEU A 45 -13.88 5.79 6.44
N ASN A 46 -14.48 6.01 5.27
CA ASN A 46 -15.60 5.24 4.75
C ASN A 46 -15.20 4.52 3.44
N GLU A 47 -16.14 3.76 2.87
CA GLU A 47 -15.92 2.97 1.65
C GLU A 47 -15.53 3.83 0.45
N SER A 48 -16.15 5.01 0.25
CA SER A 48 -15.94 5.84 -0.94
C SER A 48 -14.51 6.35 -1.07
N HIS A 49 -13.80 6.54 0.05
CA HIS A 49 -12.39 6.91 0.01
C HIS A 49 -11.51 5.78 -0.54
N LEU A 50 -11.91 4.51 -0.36
CA LEU A 50 -11.13 3.34 -0.74
C LEU A 50 -11.57 2.72 -2.08
N GLU A 51 -12.68 3.18 -2.67
CA GLU A 51 -13.22 2.68 -3.94
C GLU A 51 -12.17 2.67 -5.07
N SER A 52 -11.27 3.66 -5.12
CA SER A 52 -10.15 3.69 -6.07
C SER A 52 -9.29 2.42 -6.05
N LEU A 53 -9.19 1.75 -4.89
CA LEU A 53 -8.41 0.52 -4.72
C LEU A 53 -9.09 -0.74 -5.27
N THR A 54 -10.35 -0.62 -5.69
CA THR A 54 -11.12 -1.72 -6.32
C THR A 54 -10.95 -1.77 -7.84
N SER A 55 -10.26 -0.79 -8.44
CA SER A 55 -10.02 -0.78 -9.88
C SER A 55 -9.20 -1.99 -10.33
N LYS A 56 -9.36 -2.39 -11.60
CA LYS A 56 -8.69 -3.56 -12.21
C LYS A 56 -7.18 -3.56 -11.99
N ASN A 57 -6.56 -2.39 -11.92
CA ASN A 57 -5.11 -2.24 -11.75
C ASN A 57 -4.65 -2.43 -10.30
N PHE A 58 -5.54 -2.30 -9.31
CA PHE A 58 -5.19 -2.31 -7.88
C PHE A 58 -5.85 -3.45 -7.09
N VAL A 59 -6.88 -4.10 -7.63
CA VAL A 59 -7.67 -5.12 -6.90
C VAL A 59 -6.83 -6.30 -6.42
N LYS A 60 -5.85 -6.75 -7.23
CA LYS A 60 -4.95 -7.86 -6.87
C LYS A 60 -3.69 -7.40 -6.12
N ALA A 61 -3.48 -6.10 -5.98
CA ALA A 61 -2.31 -5.56 -5.30
C ALA A 61 -2.35 -5.94 -3.81
N LYS A 62 -1.21 -6.35 -3.28
CA LYS A 62 -0.97 -6.44 -1.83
C LYS A 62 -0.98 -5.04 -1.24
N LYS A 63 -1.51 -4.88 -0.03
CA LYS A 63 -1.71 -3.56 0.57
C LYS A 63 -1.18 -3.53 1.99
N ILE A 64 -0.31 -2.55 2.26
CA ILE A 64 0.27 -2.24 3.57
C ILE A 64 -0.25 -0.88 3.99
N LEU A 65 -0.76 -0.78 5.22
CA LEU A 65 -1.09 0.51 5.83
C LEU A 65 0.04 0.94 6.76
N LEU A 66 0.51 2.18 6.63
CA LEU A 66 1.37 2.87 7.59
C LEU A 66 0.50 3.79 8.43
N HIS A 67 0.57 3.74 9.76
CA HIS A 67 -0.30 4.55 10.61
C HIS A 67 0.39 5.02 11.89
N GLN A 68 -0.16 6.03 12.56
CA GLN A 68 0.31 6.45 13.89
C GLN A 68 -0.35 5.58 14.98
N ARG A 69 0.28 5.50 16.17
CA ARG A 69 -0.27 4.74 17.33
C ARG A 69 -1.69 5.15 17.71
N GLN A 70 -2.03 6.42 17.56
CA GLN A 70 -3.33 7.00 17.94
C GLN A 70 -4.32 7.08 16.76
N ALA A 71 -3.99 6.51 15.59
CA ALA A 71 -4.88 6.52 14.45
C ALA A 71 -6.14 5.69 14.73
N ASN A 72 -7.32 6.25 14.46
CA ASN A 72 -8.58 5.52 14.51
C ASN A 72 -8.74 4.70 13.22
N ILE A 73 -8.47 3.40 13.29
CA ILE A 73 -8.42 2.51 12.13
C ILE A 73 -9.60 1.55 12.15
N ASN A 74 -10.44 1.62 11.11
CA ASN A 74 -11.45 0.60 10.87
C ASN A 74 -10.82 -0.60 10.16
N HIS A 75 -10.29 -1.56 10.93
CA HIS A 75 -9.64 -2.76 10.41
C HIS A 75 -10.58 -3.64 9.57
N ASN A 76 -11.88 -3.67 9.88
CA ASN A 76 -12.86 -4.46 9.13
C ASN A 76 -13.02 -3.91 7.71
N LEU A 77 -13.19 -2.60 7.60
CA LEU A 77 -13.24 -1.90 6.32
C LEU A 77 -11.95 -2.14 5.53
N LEU A 78 -10.79 -1.86 6.12
CA LEU A 78 -9.51 -2.03 5.41
C LEU A 78 -9.27 -3.48 4.96
N LYS A 79 -9.70 -4.48 5.75
CA LYS A 79 -9.61 -5.88 5.35
C LYS A 79 -10.45 -6.20 4.12
N GLN A 80 -11.65 -5.61 3.97
CA GLN A 80 -12.49 -5.75 2.77
C GLN A 80 -11.79 -5.20 1.51
N PHE A 81 -11.01 -4.13 1.65
CA PHE A 81 -10.22 -3.55 0.56
C PHE A 81 -8.86 -4.23 0.34
N GLY A 82 -8.56 -5.29 1.10
CA GLY A 82 -7.38 -6.14 0.89
C GLY A 82 -6.11 -5.69 1.63
N PHE A 83 -6.24 -4.87 2.68
CA PHE A 83 -5.12 -4.57 3.58
C PHE A 83 -4.78 -5.76 4.46
N GLN A 84 -3.52 -6.20 4.40
CA GLN A 84 -3.04 -7.42 5.06
C GLN A 84 -2.01 -7.14 6.16
N HIS A 85 -1.29 -6.01 6.08
CA HIS A 85 -0.29 -5.62 7.08
C HIS A 85 -0.46 -4.15 7.47
N TYR A 86 -0.18 -3.87 8.74
CA TYR A 86 -0.31 -2.57 9.37
C TYR A 86 1.00 -2.28 10.11
N LEU A 87 1.71 -1.22 9.70
CA LEU A 87 2.95 -0.77 10.35
C LEU A 87 2.67 0.50 11.12
N THR A 88 2.92 0.46 12.42
CA THR A 88 2.76 1.60 13.31
C THR A 88 4.03 2.45 13.34
N LYS A 89 3.91 3.75 13.07
CA LYS A 89 5.00 4.73 13.12
C LYS A 89 5.32 5.14 14.58
N PRO A 90 6.60 5.39 14.91
CA PRO A 90 7.77 5.10 14.09
C PRO A 90 8.02 3.58 14.00
N PHE A 91 8.48 3.13 12.84
CA PHE A 91 8.87 1.74 12.56
C PHE A 91 10.31 1.71 12.03
N LEU A 92 10.97 0.56 12.13
CA LEU A 92 12.30 0.38 11.56
C LEU A 92 12.21 0.24 10.04
N ALA A 93 13.11 0.90 9.32
CA ALA A 93 13.12 0.82 7.84
C ALA A 93 13.18 -0.64 7.33
N ASN A 94 13.91 -1.50 8.04
CA ASN A 94 14.05 -2.92 7.71
C ASN A 94 12.71 -3.66 7.76
N GLU A 95 11.81 -3.33 8.68
CA GLU A 95 10.49 -3.97 8.76
C GLU A 95 9.67 -3.72 7.50
N LEU A 96 9.72 -2.49 6.97
CA LEU A 96 9.05 -2.16 5.70
C LEU A 96 9.74 -2.83 4.50
N ILE A 97 11.07 -2.86 4.48
CA ILE A 97 11.85 -3.50 3.41
C ILE A 97 11.54 -5.01 3.34
N GLU A 98 11.46 -5.70 4.48
CA GLU A 98 11.11 -7.12 4.54
C GLU A 98 9.71 -7.38 3.99
N LEU A 99 8.73 -6.54 4.30
CA LEU A 99 7.38 -6.65 3.73
C LEU A 99 7.34 -6.39 2.23
N ILE A 100 8.10 -5.39 1.75
CA ILE A 100 8.24 -5.10 0.32
C ILE A 100 8.83 -6.32 -0.40
N ASN A 101 9.93 -6.86 0.11
CA ASN A 101 10.63 -8.01 -0.46
C ASN A 101 9.73 -9.25 -0.50
N LYS A 102 9.01 -9.51 0.60
CA LYS A 102 8.02 -10.60 0.70
C LYS A 102 6.95 -10.50 -0.39
N TYR A 103 6.42 -9.30 -0.66
CA TYR A 103 5.33 -9.13 -1.62
C TYR A 103 5.77 -8.97 -3.08
N LEU A 104 6.97 -8.45 -3.31
CA LEU A 104 7.54 -8.37 -4.64
C LEU A 104 8.26 -9.65 -5.06
N GLY A 105 8.48 -10.59 -4.13
CA GLY A 105 9.22 -11.83 -4.37
C GLY A 105 10.71 -11.58 -4.58
N VAL A 106 11.23 -10.48 -4.04
CA VAL A 106 12.64 -10.12 -4.08
C VAL A 106 13.29 -10.80 -2.88
N LYS A 107 14.21 -11.74 -3.10
CA LYS A 107 15.02 -12.28 -1.99
C LYS A 107 15.98 -11.19 -1.54
N ALA A 108 15.94 -10.86 -0.24
CA ALA A 108 16.96 -10.04 0.42
C ALA A 108 18.30 -10.78 0.44
#